data_AF-A0A957C5X5-F1
#
_entry.id   AF-A0A957C5X5-F1
#
_cell.length_a   1.000
_cell.length_b   1.000
_cell.length_c   1.000
_cell.angle_alpha   90.00
_cell.angle_beta   90.00
_cell.angle_gamma   90.00
#
_symmetry.space_group_name_H-M   'P 1'
#
loop_
_entity.id
_entity.type
_entity.pdbx_description
1 polymer ?
#
loop_
_entity_poly.entity_id
_entity_poly.type
_entity_poly.pdbx_seq_one_letter_code
_entity_poly.pdbx_strand_id
1 'polypeptide(L)'
;MEVSITTAGALGIVASIIGIAFAWYQANFVLRQSEGTDEMKRIAAAIQRGAQAFLSREYRAVSIFVAIVFIVLLGLSFVSNLPVWTSVAFLAGALASGLAGYIGMYIAVRANVRTTEAARNSLNEGLRVAFSGGTVMGTTVVALALLGVSILFILFTQVFGLDSGTAASALAGFGFGGTSIAIFARVGGGIYTKAADVGADLVGKTEAGIPEDD
;
A
#
# COMPACT_ATOMS: atom_id res chain seq x y z
N MET A 1 5.42 -34.89 3.83
CA MET A 1 6.37 -34.12 3.02
C MET A 1 6.86 -32.99 3.92
N GLU A 2 7.99 -33.17 4.61
CA GLU A 2 8.55 -32.11 5.44
C GLU A 2 9.05 -31.01 4.52
N VAL A 3 8.31 -29.90 4.46
CA VAL A 3 8.74 -28.72 3.71
C VAL A 3 9.89 -28.10 4.50
N SER A 4 11.12 -28.24 4.00
CA SER A 4 12.27 -27.56 4.59
C SER A 4 12.04 -26.03 4.57
N ILE A 5 12.59 -25.34 5.57
CA ILE A 5 12.52 -23.88 5.70
C ILE A 5 12.92 -23.16 4.39
N THR A 6 13.96 -23.64 3.72
CA THR A 6 14.40 -23.11 2.43
C THR A 6 13.40 -23.35 1.31
N THR A 7 12.70 -24.49 1.32
CA THR A 7 11.64 -24.80 0.36
C THR A 7 10.41 -23.91 0.58
N ALA A 8 10.03 -23.68 1.84
CA ALA A 8 8.92 -22.78 2.19
C ALA A 8 9.22 -21.33 1.77
N GLY A 9 10.44 -20.84 2.03
CA GLY A 9 10.86 -19.50 1.61
C GLY A 9 10.90 -19.35 0.08
N ALA A 10 11.40 -20.35 -0.64
CA ALA A 10 11.40 -20.33 -2.10
C ALA A 10 9.98 -20.32 -2.69
N LEU A 11 9.06 -21.11 -2.13
CA LEU A 11 7.64 -21.10 -2.53
C LEU A 11 7.00 -19.74 -2.26
N GLY A 12 7.32 -19.09 -1.13
CA GLY A 12 6.85 -17.74 -0.82
C GLY A 12 7.32 -16.69 -1.83
N ILE A 13 8.59 -16.78 -2.27
CA ILE A 13 9.13 -15.90 -3.33
C ILE A 13 8.41 -16.15 -4.65
N VAL A 14 8.23 -17.41 -5.07
CA VAL A 14 7.53 -17.72 -6.32
C VAL A 14 6.08 -17.22 -6.29
N ALA A 15 5.36 -17.48 -5.20
CA ALA A 15 3.97 -17.02 -5.04
C ALA A 15 3.86 -15.49 -5.05
N SER A 16 4.79 -14.78 -4.41
CA SER A 16 4.79 -13.32 -4.43
C SER A 16 5.14 -12.74 -5.79
N ILE A 17 6.05 -13.35 -6.55
CA ILE A 17 6.32 -12.96 -7.95
C ILE A 17 5.06 -13.11 -8.81
N ILE A 18 4.35 -14.24 -8.68
CA ILE A 18 3.07 -14.46 -9.37
C ILE A 18 2.05 -13.39 -8.96
N GLY A 19 1.96 -13.08 -7.66
CA GLY A 19 1.09 -12.02 -7.14
C GLY A 19 1.39 -10.64 -7.73
N ILE A 20 2.67 -10.25 -7.80
CA ILE A 20 3.11 -8.99 -8.41
C ILE A 20 2.79 -8.97 -9.90
N ALA A 21 3.05 -10.07 -10.62
CA ALA A 21 2.72 -10.18 -12.04
C ALA A 21 1.20 -10.07 -12.28
N PHE A 22 0.38 -10.66 -11.42
CA PHE A 22 -1.07 -10.54 -11.49
C PHE A 22 -1.55 -9.12 -11.17
N ALA A 23 -0.99 -8.47 -10.16
CA ALA A 23 -1.26 -7.07 -9.85
C ALA A 23 -0.91 -6.16 -11.03
N TRP A 24 0.23 -6.40 -11.68
CA TRP A 24 0.65 -5.68 -12.88
C TRP A 24 -0.28 -5.91 -14.07
N TYR A 25 -0.72 -7.14 -14.28
CA TYR A 25 -1.71 -7.48 -15.30
C TYR A 25 -3.02 -6.71 -15.08
N GLN A 26 -3.56 -6.73 -13.86
CA GLN A 26 -4.78 -6.02 -13.49
C GLN A 26 -4.61 -4.49 -13.61
N ALA A 27 -3.45 -3.96 -13.23
CA ALA A 27 -3.14 -2.54 -13.39
C ALA A 27 -3.17 -2.13 -14.87
N ASN A 28 -2.54 -2.92 -15.74
CA ASN A 28 -2.57 -2.67 -17.19
C ASN A 28 -3.97 -2.79 -17.77
N PHE A 29 -4.77 -3.76 -17.31
CA PHE A 29 -6.17 -3.88 -17.71
C PHE A 29 -6.95 -2.60 -17.39
N VAL A 30 -6.79 -2.05 -16.18
CA VAL A 30 -7.41 -0.79 -15.79
C VAL A 30 -6.87 0.37 -16.64
N LEU A 31 -5.57 0.54 -16.74
CA LEU A 31 -4.97 1.69 -17.45
C LEU A 31 -5.33 1.76 -18.93
N ARG A 32 -5.62 0.62 -19.56
CA ARG A 32 -6.09 0.52 -20.95
C ARG A 32 -7.54 0.94 -21.16
N GLN A 33 -8.35 1.05 -20.10
CA GLN A 33 -9.73 1.53 -20.23
C GLN A 33 -9.75 3.02 -20.59
N SER A 34 -10.80 3.42 -21.32
CA SER A 34 -11.04 4.81 -21.70
C SER A 34 -11.23 5.70 -20.46
N GLU A 35 -10.65 6.91 -20.50
CA GLU A 35 -10.91 7.95 -19.50
C GLU A 35 -12.16 8.78 -19.81
N GLY A 36 -12.86 8.45 -20.90
CA GLY A 36 -14.11 9.09 -21.30
C GLY A 36 -13.92 10.47 -21.92
N THR A 37 -14.80 11.39 -21.55
CA THR A 37 -14.88 12.73 -22.13
C THR A 37 -13.76 13.64 -21.61
N ASP A 38 -13.53 14.78 -22.28
CA ASP A 38 -12.50 15.73 -21.84
C ASP A 38 -12.83 16.37 -20.49
N GLU A 39 -14.13 16.50 -20.19
CA GLU A 39 -14.59 16.97 -18.88
C GLU A 39 -14.25 15.96 -17.77
N MET A 40 -14.48 14.67 -18.01
CA MET A 40 -14.07 13.60 -17.09
C MET A 40 -12.56 13.60 -16.83
N LYS A 41 -11.75 13.75 -17.89
CA LYS A 41 -10.29 13.85 -17.77
C LYS A 41 -9.85 15.08 -16.97
N ARG A 42 -10.53 16.22 -17.16
CA ARG A 42 -10.26 17.47 -16.43
C ARG A 42 -10.44 17.29 -14.92
N ILE A 43 -11.57 16.70 -14.51
CA ILE A 43 -11.88 16.40 -13.11
C ILE A 43 -10.88 15.38 -12.56
N ALA A 44 -10.65 14.28 -13.29
CA ALA A 44 -9.70 13.24 -12.89
C ALA A 44 -8.29 13.80 -12.66
N ALA A 45 -7.82 14.71 -13.51
CA ALA A 45 -6.52 15.36 -13.35
C ALA A 45 -6.45 16.22 -12.08
N ALA A 46 -7.54 16.90 -11.70
CA ALA A 46 -7.61 17.65 -10.44
C ALA A 46 -7.49 16.72 -9.22
N ILE A 47 -8.24 15.60 -9.22
CA ILE A 47 -8.18 14.60 -8.15
C ILE A 47 -6.77 13.99 -8.06
N GLN A 48 -6.17 13.61 -9.20
CA GLN A 48 -4.80 13.07 -9.24
C GLN A 48 -3.77 14.03 -8.65
N ARG A 49 -3.85 15.33 -8.99
CA ARG A 49 -2.96 16.35 -8.41
C ARG A 49 -3.15 16.48 -6.90
N GLY A 50 -4.41 16.52 -6.44
CA GLY A 50 -4.73 16.61 -5.01
C GLY A 50 -4.20 15.41 -4.22
N ALA A 51 -4.49 14.19 -4.69
CA ALA A 51 -4.04 12.96 -4.09
C ALA A 51 -2.50 12.87 -4.04
N GLN A 52 -1.81 13.22 -5.13
CA GLN A 52 -0.35 13.22 -5.17
C GLN A 52 0.26 14.25 -4.22
N ALA A 53 -0.34 15.44 -4.12
CA ALA A 53 0.11 16.50 -3.20
C ALA A 53 -0.07 16.07 -1.73
N PHE A 54 -1.19 15.44 -1.40
CA PHE A 54 -1.43 14.87 -0.07
C PHE A 54 -0.41 13.78 0.26
N LEU A 55 -0.26 12.77 -0.62
CA LEU A 55 0.65 11.66 -0.38
C LEU A 55 2.10 12.11 -0.19
N SER A 56 2.54 13.07 -1.02
CA SER A 56 3.91 13.58 -0.94
C SER A 56 4.18 14.27 0.40
N ARG A 57 3.18 14.98 0.95
CA ARG A 57 3.31 15.62 2.28
C ARG A 57 3.26 14.58 3.40
N GLU A 58 2.32 13.65 3.34
CA GLU A 58 2.18 12.58 4.34
C GLU A 58 3.45 11.73 4.40
N TYR A 59 3.95 11.25 3.26
CA TYR A 59 5.13 10.38 3.20
C TYR A 59 6.40 11.10 3.65
N ARG A 60 6.51 12.41 3.39
CA ARG A 60 7.62 13.20 3.92
C ARG A 60 7.59 13.22 5.45
N ALA A 61 6.44 13.48 6.06
CA ALA A 61 6.31 13.46 7.51
C ALA A 61 6.57 12.07 8.10
N VAL A 62 5.98 11.03 7.50
CA VAL A 62 6.13 9.64 7.94
C VAL A 62 7.56 9.15 7.79
N SER A 63 8.30 9.57 6.76
CA SER A 63 9.72 9.20 6.58
C SER A 63 10.60 9.66 7.74
N ILE A 64 10.31 10.83 8.33
CA ILE A 64 11.03 11.34 9.50
C ILE A 64 10.74 10.44 10.71
N PHE A 65 9.47 10.09 10.92
CA PHE A 65 9.08 9.15 11.98
C PHE A 65 9.78 7.78 11.81
N VAL A 66 9.77 7.22 10.60
CA VAL A 66 10.44 5.94 10.31
C VAL A 66 11.94 6.03 10.59
N ALA A 67 12.60 7.12 10.21
CA ALA A 67 14.02 7.33 10.50
C ALA A 67 14.31 7.38 12.01
N ILE A 68 13.48 8.08 12.78
CA ILE A 68 13.61 8.15 14.24
C ILE A 68 13.44 6.77 14.87
N VAL A 69 12.38 6.04 14.51
CA VAL A 69 12.12 4.70 15.06
C VAL A 69 13.21 3.72 14.67
N PHE A 70 13.74 3.81 13.43
CA PHE A 70 14.88 3.01 13.01
C PHE A 70 16.10 3.24 13.91
N ILE A 71 16.47 4.50 14.18
CA ILE A 71 17.60 4.83 15.07
C ILE A 71 17.35 4.32 16.50
N VAL A 72 16.11 4.45 17.00
CA VAL A 72 15.74 3.94 18.33
C VAL A 72 15.87 2.42 18.40
N LEU A 73 15.35 1.69 17.42
CA LEU A 73 15.47 0.23 17.35
C LEU A 73 16.94 -0.22 17.24
N LEU A 74 17.74 0.52 16.46
CA LEU A 74 19.17 0.27 16.35
C LEU A 74 19.89 0.52 17.69
N GLY A 75 19.59 1.63 18.38
CA GLY A 75 20.13 1.92 19.71
C GLY A 75 19.74 0.87 20.75
N LEU A 76 18.47 0.43 20.74
CA LEU A 76 17.99 -0.63 21.61
C LEU A 76 18.69 -1.96 21.35
N SER A 77 19.12 -2.25 20.13
CA SER A 77 19.90 -3.48 19.85
C SER A 77 21.26 -3.54 20.54
N PHE A 78 21.82 -2.39 20.98
CA PHE A 78 23.06 -2.34 21.74
C PHE A 78 22.85 -2.37 23.26
N VAL A 79 21.64 -2.06 23.74
CA VAL A 79 21.32 -1.95 25.18
C VAL A 79 20.46 -3.13 25.67
N SER A 80 19.73 -3.76 24.77
CA SER A 80 18.84 -4.90 25.04
C SER A 80 19.23 -6.09 24.15
N ASN A 81 18.77 -7.30 24.51
CA ASN A 81 18.96 -8.51 23.69
C ASN A 81 18.12 -8.52 22.38
N LEU A 82 17.83 -7.35 21.82
CA LEU A 82 17.09 -7.23 20.57
C LEU A 82 18.03 -7.51 19.39
N PRO A 83 17.68 -8.40 18.44
CA PRO A 83 18.52 -8.64 17.28
C PRO A 83 18.69 -7.36 16.46
N VAL A 84 19.93 -6.99 16.12
CA VAL A 84 20.26 -5.81 15.29
C VAL A 84 19.44 -5.78 14.00
N TRP A 85 19.22 -6.97 13.42
CA TRP A 85 18.43 -7.20 12.21
C TRP A 85 16.96 -6.77 12.30
N THR A 86 16.42 -6.57 13.51
CA THR A 86 15.06 -6.06 13.74
C THR A 86 14.89 -4.65 13.16
N SER A 87 15.90 -3.78 13.31
CA SER A 87 15.88 -2.42 12.77
C SER A 87 15.87 -2.43 11.23
N VAL A 88 16.63 -3.34 10.63
CA VAL A 88 16.68 -3.55 9.17
C VAL A 88 15.34 -4.10 8.65
N ALA A 89 14.78 -5.10 9.35
CA ALA A 89 13.47 -5.67 9.04
C ALA A 89 12.37 -4.60 9.12
N PHE A 90 12.42 -3.74 10.15
CA PHE A 90 11.52 -2.59 10.29
C PHE A 90 11.57 -1.65 9.09
N LEU A 91 12.78 -1.25 8.66
CA LEU A 91 12.91 -0.37 7.50
C LEU A 91 12.37 -1.04 6.23
N ALA A 92 12.67 -2.33 6.02
CA ALA A 92 12.15 -3.09 4.88
C ALA A 92 10.61 -3.19 4.89
N GLY A 93 10.01 -3.40 6.06
CA GLY A 93 8.55 -3.45 6.24
C GLY A 93 7.89 -2.10 5.98
N ALA A 94 8.49 -1.01 6.47
CA ALA A 94 8.03 0.34 6.21
C ALA A 94 8.10 0.68 4.70
N LEU A 95 9.20 0.34 4.04
CA LEU A 95 9.34 0.53 2.60
C LEU A 95 8.32 -0.29 1.79
N ALA A 96 8.11 -1.56 2.14
CA ALA A 96 7.12 -2.41 1.48
C ALA A 96 5.70 -1.86 1.62
N SER A 97 5.32 -1.41 2.82
CA SER A 97 4.00 -0.82 3.09
C SER A 97 3.81 0.52 2.37
N GLY A 98 4.82 1.39 2.39
CA GLY A 98 4.79 2.66 1.65
C GLY A 98 4.69 2.45 0.13
N LEU A 99 5.43 1.47 -0.42
CA LEU A 99 5.35 1.14 -1.84
C LEU A 99 3.96 0.60 -2.20
N ALA A 100 3.40 -0.30 -1.38
CA ALA A 100 2.06 -0.85 -1.61
C ALA A 100 0.99 0.24 -1.57
N GLY A 101 1.08 1.17 -0.61
CA GLY A 101 0.18 2.32 -0.50
C GLY A 101 0.27 3.25 -1.71
N TYR A 102 1.49 3.56 -2.16
CA TYR A 102 1.71 4.40 -3.34
C TYR A 102 1.12 3.78 -4.62
N ILE A 103 1.42 2.49 -4.88
CA ILE A 103 0.89 1.77 -6.05
C ILE A 103 -0.64 1.70 -5.99
N GLY A 104 -1.19 1.38 -4.82
CA GLY A 104 -2.64 1.31 -4.60
C GLY A 104 -3.32 2.63 -4.94
N MET A 105 -2.82 3.75 -4.42
CA MET A 105 -3.41 5.05 -4.72
C MET A 105 -3.20 5.47 -6.19
N TYR A 106 -2.03 5.19 -6.76
CA TYR A 106 -1.75 5.50 -8.16
C TYR A 106 -2.78 4.88 -9.11
N ILE A 107 -3.17 3.61 -8.85
CA ILE A 107 -4.16 2.90 -9.64
C ILE A 107 -5.57 3.32 -9.26
N ALA A 108 -5.90 3.46 -7.98
CA ALA A 108 -7.24 3.84 -7.54
C ALA A 108 -7.71 5.16 -8.17
N VAL A 109 -6.88 6.22 -8.11
CA VAL A 109 -7.28 7.53 -8.65
C VAL A 109 -7.44 7.51 -10.18
N ARG A 110 -6.72 6.62 -10.88
CA ARG A 110 -6.88 6.41 -12.33
C ARG A 110 -8.06 5.50 -12.68
N ALA A 111 -8.40 4.56 -11.80
CA ALA A 111 -9.52 3.66 -11.97
C ALA A 111 -10.87 4.37 -11.82
N ASN A 112 -10.95 5.42 -11.00
CA ASN A 112 -12.20 6.15 -10.73
C ASN A 112 -12.86 6.66 -12.02
N VAL A 113 -12.14 7.46 -12.81
CA VAL A 113 -12.68 8.04 -14.06
C VAL A 113 -13.04 6.96 -15.09
N ARG A 114 -12.23 5.90 -15.16
CA ARG A 114 -12.44 4.76 -16.06
C ARG A 114 -13.66 3.93 -15.66
N THR A 115 -13.92 3.85 -14.36
CA THR A 115 -15.12 3.21 -13.81
C THR A 115 -16.36 4.01 -14.18
N THR A 116 -16.31 5.34 -14.04
CA THR A 116 -17.41 6.23 -14.44
C THR A 116 -17.72 6.09 -15.94
N GLU A 117 -16.69 6.09 -16.80
CA GLU A 117 -16.89 5.91 -18.24
C GLU A 117 -17.46 4.52 -18.56
N ALA A 118 -16.92 3.46 -17.97
CA ALA A 118 -17.42 2.09 -18.17
C ALA A 118 -18.87 1.92 -17.67
N ALA A 119 -19.25 2.63 -16.61
CA ALA A 119 -20.62 2.62 -16.08
C ALA A 119 -21.63 3.27 -17.03
N ARG A 120 -21.20 4.12 -17.98
CA ARG A 120 -22.08 4.64 -19.04
C ARG A 120 -22.54 3.56 -20.02
N ASN A 121 -21.75 2.51 -20.20
CA ASN A 121 -22.11 1.37 -21.03
C ASN A 121 -22.98 0.37 -20.26
N SER A 122 -22.51 -0.06 -19.08
CA SER A 122 -23.28 -0.90 -18.18
C SER A 122 -22.71 -0.92 -16.76
N LEU A 123 -23.58 -1.25 -15.79
CA LEU A 123 -23.16 -1.47 -14.40
C LEU A 123 -22.08 -2.55 -14.27
N ASN A 124 -22.20 -3.64 -15.05
CA ASN A 124 -21.24 -4.75 -14.99
C ASN A 124 -19.85 -4.34 -15.50
N GLU A 125 -19.79 -3.51 -16.55
CA GLU A 125 -18.52 -2.97 -17.04
C GLU A 125 -17.87 -2.05 -15.99
N GLY A 126 -18.64 -1.11 -15.41
CA GLY A 126 -18.17 -0.28 -14.30
C GLY A 126 -17.62 -1.11 -13.13
N LEU A 127 -18.40 -2.11 -12.69
CA LEU A 127 -18.00 -3.00 -11.60
C LEU A 127 -16.71 -3.78 -11.91
N ARG A 128 -16.53 -4.26 -13.14
CA ARG A 128 -15.31 -4.99 -13.55
C ARG A 128 -14.07 -4.10 -13.45
N VAL A 129 -14.17 -2.84 -13.87
CA VAL A 129 -13.05 -1.88 -13.78
C VAL A 129 -12.75 -1.54 -12.33
N ALA A 130 -13.78 -1.23 -11.54
CA ALA A 130 -13.64 -0.91 -10.11
C ALA A 130 -13.02 -2.08 -9.32
N PHE A 131 -13.53 -3.30 -9.52
CA PHE A 131 -13.03 -4.50 -8.87
C PHE A 131 -11.59 -4.81 -9.28
N SER A 132 -11.25 -4.64 -10.55
CA SER A 132 -9.88 -4.82 -11.03
C SER A 132 -8.93 -3.79 -10.40
N GLY A 133 -9.34 -2.53 -10.27
CA GLY A 133 -8.59 -1.49 -9.56
C GLY A 133 -8.34 -1.85 -8.09
N GLY A 134 -9.37 -2.29 -7.38
CA GLY A 134 -9.24 -2.76 -5.99
C GLY A 134 -8.37 -4.01 -5.84
N THR A 135 -8.44 -4.93 -6.81
CA THR A 135 -7.61 -6.14 -6.84
C THR A 135 -6.12 -5.80 -6.89
N VAL A 136 -5.71 -4.77 -7.64
CA VAL A 136 -4.31 -4.33 -7.68
C VAL A 136 -3.80 -3.95 -6.30
N MET A 137 -4.56 -3.16 -5.54
CA MET A 137 -4.18 -2.76 -4.18
C MET A 137 -4.04 -3.99 -3.26
N GLY A 138 -5.05 -4.86 -3.22
CA GLY A 138 -5.05 -6.03 -2.33
C GLY A 138 -3.91 -7.01 -2.64
N THR A 139 -3.73 -7.33 -3.93
CA THR A 139 -2.69 -8.28 -4.37
C THR A 139 -1.28 -7.72 -4.17
N THR A 140 -1.06 -6.42 -4.41
CA THR A 140 0.24 -5.76 -4.18
C THR A 140 0.63 -5.81 -2.70
N VAL A 141 -0.30 -5.51 -1.78
CA VAL A 141 -0.03 -5.57 -0.33
C VAL A 141 0.41 -6.97 0.09
N VAL A 142 -0.37 -7.99 -0.27
CA VAL A 142 -0.08 -9.38 0.10
C VAL A 142 1.21 -9.86 -0.54
N ALA A 143 1.44 -9.56 -1.81
CA ALA A 143 2.62 -10.02 -2.53
C ALA A 143 3.90 -9.37 -2.01
N LEU A 144 3.91 -8.05 -1.75
CA LEU A 144 5.07 -7.37 -1.19
C LEU A 144 5.36 -7.80 0.27
N ALA A 145 4.33 -8.04 1.07
CA ALA A 145 4.49 -8.56 2.41
C ALA A 145 5.11 -9.97 2.39
N LEU A 146 4.57 -10.88 1.57
CA LEU A 146 5.08 -12.24 1.44
C LEU A 146 6.50 -12.26 0.87
N LEU A 147 6.78 -11.44 -0.15
CA LEU A 147 8.12 -11.30 -0.73
C LEU A 147 9.13 -10.83 0.32
N GLY A 148 8.80 -9.76 1.04
CA GLY A 148 9.67 -9.18 2.07
C GLY A 148 9.97 -10.16 3.20
N VAL A 149 8.95 -10.82 3.74
CA VAL A 149 9.13 -11.84 4.79
C VAL A 149 9.98 -13.00 4.27
N SER A 150 9.71 -13.52 3.07
CA SER A 150 10.43 -14.67 2.51
C SER A 150 11.91 -14.35 2.24
N ILE A 151 12.19 -13.18 1.65
CA ILE A 151 13.56 -12.74 1.38
C ILE A 151 14.32 -12.51 2.68
N LEU A 152 13.74 -11.75 3.63
CA LEU A 152 14.42 -11.45 4.90
C LEU A 152 14.68 -12.72 5.70
N PHE A 153 13.75 -13.66 5.74
CA PHE A 153 13.95 -14.92 6.45
C PHE A 153 15.09 -15.76 5.86
N ILE A 154 15.17 -15.87 4.53
CA ILE A 154 16.28 -16.56 3.86
C ILE A 154 17.59 -15.84 4.10
N LEU A 155 17.62 -14.51 4.00
CA LEU A 155 18.84 -13.74 4.28
C LEU A 155 19.32 -13.95 5.72
N PHE A 156 18.42 -13.84 6.69
CA PHE A 156 18.76 -14.01 8.11
C PHE A 156 19.28 -15.41 8.43
N THR A 157 18.64 -16.45 7.91
CA THR A 157 19.02 -17.84 8.22
C THR A 157 20.20 -18.35 7.38
N GLN A 158 20.22 -18.10 6.07
CA GLN A 158 21.20 -18.70 5.13
C GLN A 158 22.44 -17.83 4.93
N VAL A 159 22.29 -16.50 4.92
CA VAL A 159 23.41 -15.58 4.64
C VAL A 159 24.06 -15.11 5.93
N PHE A 160 23.26 -14.73 6.92
CA PHE A 160 23.75 -14.25 8.21
C PHE A 160 23.87 -15.34 9.29
N GLY A 161 23.43 -16.56 9.00
CA GLY A 161 23.61 -17.73 9.88
C GLY A 161 22.88 -17.63 11.22
N LEU A 162 21.81 -16.83 11.29
CA LEU A 162 21.00 -16.70 12.50
C LEU A 162 20.17 -17.96 12.73
N ASP A 163 19.98 -18.33 13.99
CA ASP A 163 19.03 -19.37 14.34
C ASP A 163 17.59 -18.95 13.96
N SER A 164 16.74 -19.93 13.66
CA SER A 164 15.37 -19.70 13.20
C SER A 164 14.54 -18.88 14.20
N GLY A 165 14.80 -18.98 15.51
CA GLY A 165 14.10 -18.24 16.55
C GLY A 165 14.47 -16.76 16.56
N THR A 166 15.77 -16.46 16.46
CA THR A 166 16.29 -15.09 16.35
C THR A 166 15.89 -14.46 15.02
N ALA A 167 15.91 -15.22 13.92
CA ALA A 167 15.44 -14.74 12.62
C ALA A 167 13.94 -14.39 12.64
N ALA A 168 13.10 -15.24 13.26
CA ALA A 168 11.67 -14.95 13.44
C ALA A 168 11.45 -13.72 14.35
N SER A 169 12.25 -13.57 15.41
CA SER A 169 12.19 -12.41 16.29
C SER A 169 12.58 -11.12 15.57
N ALA A 170 13.60 -11.16 14.70
CA ALA A 170 13.98 -10.03 13.86
C ALA A 170 12.88 -9.65 12.85
N LEU A 171 12.16 -10.63 12.30
CA LEU A 171 11.02 -10.41 11.39
C LEU A 171 9.84 -9.69 12.05
N ALA A 172 9.71 -9.72 13.38
CA ALA A 172 8.72 -8.89 14.07
C ALA A 172 8.90 -7.40 13.74
N GLY A 173 10.14 -6.98 13.49
CA GLY A 173 10.47 -5.64 12.98
C GLY A 173 9.76 -5.34 11.66
N PHE A 174 9.72 -6.28 10.71
CA PHE A 174 9.03 -6.10 9.42
C PHE A 174 7.54 -5.81 9.58
N GLY A 175 6.86 -6.59 10.44
CA GLY A 175 5.46 -6.35 10.78
C GLY A 175 5.26 -4.97 11.42
N PHE A 176 6.14 -4.59 12.36
CA PHE A 176 6.08 -3.29 13.02
C PHE A 176 6.30 -2.11 12.05
N GLY A 177 7.25 -2.23 11.12
CA GLY A 177 7.49 -1.21 10.10
C GLY A 177 6.31 -1.04 9.16
N GLY A 178 5.73 -2.16 8.70
CA GLY A 178 4.59 -2.14 7.81
C GLY A 178 3.35 -1.52 8.45
N THR A 179 3.04 -1.88 9.70
CA THR A 179 1.90 -1.32 10.44
C THR A 179 2.09 0.14 10.81
N SER A 180 3.33 0.56 11.10
CA SER A 180 3.65 1.97 11.37
C SER A 180 3.20 2.88 10.23
N ILE A 181 3.59 2.56 8.99
CA ILE A 181 3.13 3.31 7.80
C ILE A 181 1.61 3.24 7.66
N ALA A 182 1.03 2.05 7.82
CA ALA A 182 -0.40 1.83 7.61
C ALA A 182 -1.28 2.63 8.57
N ILE A 183 -0.84 2.82 9.82
CA ILE A 183 -1.57 3.63 10.80
C ILE A 183 -1.59 5.09 10.36
N PHE A 184 -0.44 5.67 9.98
CA PHE A 184 -0.40 7.05 9.52
C PHE A 184 -1.23 7.25 8.25
N ALA A 185 -1.09 6.37 7.25
CA ALA A 185 -1.86 6.46 6.02
C ALA A 185 -3.38 6.36 6.25
N ARG A 186 -3.82 5.49 7.18
CA ARG A 186 -5.25 5.32 7.48
C ARG A 186 -5.81 6.48 8.30
N VAL A 187 -5.07 6.96 9.29
CA VAL A 187 -5.50 8.07 10.15
C VAL A 187 -5.40 9.39 9.42
N GLY A 188 -4.25 9.70 8.82
CA GLY A 188 -4.03 10.92 8.04
C GLY A 188 -4.97 11.02 6.86
N GLY A 189 -5.04 9.96 6.04
CA GLY A 189 -5.99 9.86 4.94
C GLY A 189 -7.45 9.96 5.40
N GLY A 190 -7.82 9.26 6.48
CA GLY A 190 -9.17 9.28 7.02
C GLY A 190 -9.61 10.66 7.51
N ILE A 191 -8.74 11.39 8.21
CA ILE A 191 -8.99 12.77 8.63
C ILE A 191 -9.16 13.67 7.41
N TYR A 192 -8.25 13.55 6.43
CA TYR A 192 -8.29 14.35 5.20
C TYR A 192 -9.60 14.16 4.44
N THR A 193 -10.01 12.92 4.20
CA THR A 193 -11.23 12.64 3.42
C THR A 193 -12.48 12.99 4.20
N LYS A 194 -12.55 12.69 5.51
CA LYS A 194 -13.77 12.94 6.29
C LYS A 194 -14.01 14.41 6.58
N ALA A 195 -12.96 15.21 6.74
CA ALA A 195 -13.11 16.65 6.87
C ALA A 195 -13.71 17.28 5.61
N ALA A 196 -13.29 16.81 4.42
CA ALA A 196 -13.84 17.26 3.15
C ALA A 196 -15.30 16.81 2.96
N ASP A 197 -15.56 15.51 3.20
CA ASP A 197 -16.87 14.86 3.08
C ASP A 197 -17.94 15.56 3.92
N VAL A 198 -17.70 15.74 5.21
CA VAL A 198 -18.66 16.37 6.13
C VAL A 198 -18.89 17.85 5.78
N GLY A 199 -17.84 18.57 5.37
CA GLY A 199 -17.96 19.99 5.00
C GLY A 199 -18.78 20.19 3.72
N ALA A 200 -18.50 19.39 2.68
CA ALA A 200 -19.21 19.46 1.41
C ALA A 200 -20.68 19.06 1.57
N ASP A 201 -20.96 17.98 2.29
CA ASP A 201 -22.32 17.47 2.47
C ASP A 201 -23.20 18.38 3.33
N LEU A 202 -22.67 18.93 4.42
CA LEU A 202 -23.45 19.83 5.27
C LEU A 202 -23.86 21.09 4.52
N VAL A 203 -22.89 21.76 3.88
CA VAL A 203 -23.17 23.02 3.19
C VAL A 203 -23.97 22.78 1.91
N GLY A 204 -23.58 21.79 1.10
CA GLY A 204 -24.23 21.49 -0.17
C GLY A 204 -25.66 20.98 0.02
N LYS A 205 -25.81 19.83 0.69
CA LYS A 205 -27.12 19.15 0.79
C LYS A 205 -28.06 19.84 1.77
N THR A 206 -27.54 20.30 2.92
CA THR A 206 -28.40 20.75 4.03
C THR A 206 -28.69 22.25 3.99
N GLU A 207 -27.68 23.07 3.66
CA GLU A 207 -27.84 24.53 3.65
C GLU A 207 -28.24 25.07 2.27
N ALA A 208 -27.56 24.64 1.21
CA ALA A 208 -27.78 25.13 -0.15
C ALA A 208 -28.84 24.34 -0.94
N GLY A 209 -29.14 23.10 -0.53
CA GLY A 209 -30.12 22.23 -1.19
C GLY A 209 -29.69 21.74 -2.58
N ILE A 210 -28.38 21.68 -2.85
CA ILE A 210 -27.82 21.17 -4.11
C ILE A 210 -27.54 19.65 -4.03
N PRO A 211 -27.45 18.95 -5.17
CA PRO A 211 -27.09 17.53 -5.19
C PRO A 211 -25.73 17.23 -4.55
N GLU A 212 -25.53 15.96 -4.20
CA GLU A 212 -24.22 15.46 -3.76
C GLU A 212 -23.20 15.51 -4.91
N ASP A 213 -21.95 15.85 -4.59
CA ASP A 213 -20.84 15.97 -5.55
C ASP A 213 -21.06 17.00 -6.70
N ASP A 214 -21.89 18.03 -6.48
CA ASP A 214 -22.11 19.18 -7.38
C ASP A 214 -20.92 20.18 -7.40
#